data_AF-A0AAD3E537-F1
#
_entry.id   AF-A0AAD3E537-F1
#
_cell.length_a   1.000
_cell.length_b   1.000
_cell.length_c   1.000
_cell.angle_alpha   90.00
_cell.angle_beta   90.00
_cell.angle_gamma   90.00
#
_symmetry.space_group_name_H-M   'P 1'
#
loop_
_entity.id
_entity.type
_entity.pdbx_description
1 polymer ?
#
loop_
_entity_poly.entity_id
_entity_poly.type
_entity_poly.pdbx_seq_one_letter_code
_entity_poly.pdbx_strand_id
1 'polypeptide(L)'
;DPALYFPLSCYERLLAPLPPHCSLFNAGSRIPEPVRLAYRGQFRPRASPDDISARLQRMPPSLRTALMPFQRQGVEFGLARGGRCLIADEMGVGKTVQAIALASCYEEEWPLLCIVPASLRLVWAEELEKWLPHI
;
A
#
# COMPACT_ATOMS: atom_id res chain seq x y z
N ASP A 1 38.40 -10.14 4.09
CA ASP A 1 37.77 -8.90 4.58
C ASP A 1 36.33 -9.22 4.97
N PRO A 2 35.95 -9.14 6.25
CA PRO A 2 34.56 -9.35 6.62
C PRO A 2 33.78 -8.17 6.05
N ALA A 3 32.80 -8.45 5.19
CA ALA A 3 31.95 -7.42 4.60
C ALA A 3 31.45 -6.49 5.72
N LEU A 4 31.76 -5.20 5.61
CA LEU A 4 31.30 -4.16 6.54
C LEU A 4 29.77 -4.22 6.63
N TYR A 5 29.28 -4.86 7.70
CA TYR A 5 27.85 -4.98 7.97
C TYR A 5 27.42 -3.79 8.82
N PHE A 6 26.59 -2.92 8.25
CA PHE A 6 25.98 -1.79 8.95
C PHE A 6 24.54 -2.13 9.30
N PRO A 7 24.25 -2.60 10.53
CA PRO A 7 22.87 -2.84 10.94
C PRO A 7 22.07 -1.53 10.94
N LEU A 8 20.75 -1.62 10.70
CA LEU A 8 19.87 -0.44 10.63
C LEU A 8 19.85 0.37 11.94
N SER A 9 20.25 -0.24 13.07
CA SER A 9 20.45 0.45 14.36
C SER A 9 21.58 1.49 14.32
N CYS A 10 22.50 1.40 13.35
CA CYS A 10 23.54 2.39 13.11
C CYS A 10 23.06 3.58 12.26
N TYR A 11 21.87 3.52 11.65
CA TYR A 11 21.40 4.52 10.70
C TYR A 11 21.42 5.95 11.25
N GLU A 12 20.91 6.17 12.46
CA GLU A 12 20.91 7.49 13.10
C GLU A 12 22.33 8.00 13.39
N ARG A 13 23.23 7.09 13.81
CA ARG A 13 24.63 7.42 14.09
C ARG A 13 25.38 7.79 12.81
N LEU A 14 25.05 7.15 11.69
CA LEU A 14 25.60 7.45 10.37
C LEU A 14 25.05 8.77 9.80
N LEU A 15 23.79 9.10 10.09
CA LEU A 15 23.17 10.35 9.65
C LEU A 15 23.60 11.57 10.47
N ALA A 16 23.86 11.41 11.77
CA ALA A 16 24.21 12.50 12.69
C ALA A 16 25.36 13.43 12.22
N PRO A 17 26.46 12.95 11.58
CA PRO A 17 27.54 13.81 11.08
C PRO A 17 27.30 14.37 9.67
N LEU A 18 26.27 13.91 8.94
CA LEU A 18 25.96 14.35 7.57
C LEU A 18 25.20 15.71 7.41
N PRO A 19 24.64 16.39 8.44
CA PRO A 19 23.97 17.68 8.28
C PRO A 19 24.74 18.78 7.53
N PRO A 20 26.05 19.01 7.75
CA PRO A 20 26.82 20.01 7.00
C PRO A 20 26.98 19.66 5.50
N HIS A 21 26.65 18.44 5.09
CA HIS A 21 26.74 17.94 3.71
C HIS A 21 25.37 17.62 3.10
N CYS A 22 24.27 18.11 3.70
CA CYS A 22 22.90 17.84 3.27
C CYS A 22 22.62 18.14 1.77
N SER A 23 23.40 19.00 1.13
CA SER A 23 23.29 19.27 -0.32
C SER A 23 23.70 18.08 -1.20
N LEU A 24 24.52 17.14 -0.71
CA LEU A 24 24.87 15.90 -1.42
C LEU A 24 23.73 14.87 -1.40
N PHE A 25 22.88 14.97 -0.38
CA PHE A 25 21.79 14.06 -0.10
C PHE A 25 20.48 14.81 -0.36
N ASN A 26 20.12 14.98 -1.64
CA ASN A 26 18.78 15.44 -2.02
C ASN A 26 17.73 14.71 -1.17
N ALA A 27 16.62 15.39 -0.83
CA ALA A 27 15.60 14.90 0.11
C ALA A 27 15.13 13.44 -0.10
N GLY A 28 15.31 12.87 -1.30
CA GLY A 28 15.03 11.46 -1.64
C GLY A 28 16.11 10.42 -1.30
N SER A 29 17.23 10.80 -0.67
CA SER A 29 18.32 9.87 -0.32
C SER A 29 18.22 9.28 1.10
N ARG A 30 17.27 9.75 1.90
CA ARG A 30 16.96 9.16 3.21
C ARG A 30 16.03 7.97 3.04
N ILE A 31 16.18 6.98 3.91
CA ILE A 31 15.25 5.86 3.98
C ILE A 31 13.89 6.44 4.40
N PRO A 32 12.81 6.21 3.62
CA PRO A 32 11.49 6.68 4.01
C PRO A 32 11.10 6.14 5.39
N GLU A 33 10.49 6.98 6.21
CA GLU A 33 10.09 6.62 7.58
C GLU A 33 9.27 5.31 7.65
N PRO A 34 8.31 5.04 6.74
CA PRO A 34 7.58 3.78 6.74
C PRO A 34 8.48 2.54 6.59
N VAL A 35 9.55 2.66 5.79
CA VAL A 35 10.53 1.57 5.59
C VAL A 35 11.35 1.39 6.86
N ARG A 36 11.80 2.48 7.49
CA ARG A 36 12.55 2.44 8.76
C ARG A 36 11.73 1.77 9.87
N LEU A 37 10.45 2.11 10.00
CA LEU A 37 9.53 1.50 10.96
C LEU A 37 9.30 0.02 10.69
N ALA A 38 9.12 -0.37 9.42
CA ALA A 38 8.96 -1.77 9.02
C ALA A 38 10.17 -2.63 9.41
N TYR A 39 11.40 -2.14 9.19
CA TYR A 39 12.62 -2.83 9.61
C TYR A 39 12.79 -2.94 11.13
N ARG A 40 12.17 -2.04 11.90
CA ARG A 40 12.11 -2.12 13.36
C ARG A 40 11.00 -3.05 13.88
N GLY A 41 10.24 -3.68 12.99
CA GLY A 41 9.05 -4.47 13.35
C GLY A 41 7.90 -3.62 13.89
N GLN A 42 7.98 -2.29 13.77
CA GLN A 42 6.97 -1.35 14.23
C GLN A 42 5.95 -1.13 13.10
N PHE A 43 4.97 -2.02 13.04
CA PHE A 43 3.89 -1.91 12.06
C PHE A 43 2.73 -1.07 12.61
N ARG A 44 1.98 -0.42 11.72
CA ARG A 44 0.71 0.22 12.08
C ARG A 44 -0.15 -0.79 12.86
N PRO A 45 -0.80 -0.37 13.97
CA PRO A 45 -1.70 -1.24 14.71
C PRO A 45 -2.85 -1.69 13.81
N ARG A 46 -3.51 -2.78 14.19
CA ARG A 46 -4.71 -3.23 13.46
C ARG A 46 -5.80 -2.18 13.59
N ALA A 47 -6.53 -1.95 12.49
CA ALA A 47 -7.66 -1.03 12.49
C ALA A 47 -8.80 -1.61 13.34
N SER A 48 -9.55 -0.72 14.01
CA SER A 48 -10.75 -1.12 14.74
C SER A 48 -11.88 -1.53 13.78
N PRO A 49 -12.89 -2.29 14.23
CA PRO A 49 -14.06 -2.60 13.41
C PRO A 49 -14.77 -1.34 12.88
N ASP A 50 -14.81 -0.28 13.69
CA ASP A 50 -15.43 1.00 13.31
C ASP A 50 -14.63 1.69 12.20
N ASP A 51 -13.29 1.67 12.27
CA ASP A 51 -12.42 2.20 11.21
C ASP A 51 -12.59 1.44 9.90
N ILE A 52 -12.71 0.11 9.97
CA ILE A 52 -12.94 -0.75 8.79
C ILE A 52 -14.29 -0.39 8.15
N SER A 53 -15.34 -0.30 8.95
CA SER A 53 -16.69 0.07 8.50
C SER A 53 -16.70 1.46 7.85
N ALA A 54 -16.07 2.45 8.49
CA ALA A 54 -15.97 3.80 7.97
C ALA A 54 -15.23 3.86 6.62
N ARG A 55 -14.14 3.08 6.47
CA ARG A 55 -13.41 2.99 5.19
C ARG A 55 -14.21 2.27 4.10
N LEU A 56 -14.92 1.19 4.42
CA LEU A 56 -15.79 0.49 3.46
C LEU A 56 -16.91 1.39 2.92
N GLN A 57 -17.39 2.35 3.72
CA GLN A 57 -18.42 3.29 3.28
C GLN A 57 -17.92 4.26 2.19
N ARG A 58 -16.61 4.52 2.12
CA ARG A 58 -15.99 5.37 1.09
C ARG A 58 -15.92 4.71 -0.27
N MET A 59 -15.94 3.37 -0.32
CA MET A 59 -15.92 2.63 -1.59
C MET A 59 -17.15 2.99 -2.44
N PRO A 60 -16.97 3.27 -3.75
CA PRO A 60 -18.08 3.52 -4.67
C PRO A 60 -19.16 2.44 -4.57
N PRO A 61 -20.46 2.80 -4.49
CA PRO A 61 -21.54 1.84 -4.31
C PRO A 61 -21.54 0.73 -5.37
N SER A 62 -21.31 1.07 -6.64
CA SER A 62 -21.24 0.12 -7.77
C SER A 62 -20.18 -0.96 -7.54
N LEU A 63 -18.96 -0.54 -7.17
CA LEU A 63 -17.85 -1.42 -6.86
C LEU A 63 -18.16 -2.29 -5.63
N ARG A 64 -18.68 -1.67 -4.56
CA ARG A 64 -19.05 -2.38 -3.33
C ARG A 64 -20.10 -3.46 -3.53
N THR A 65 -21.08 -3.23 -4.42
CA THR A 65 -22.10 -4.21 -4.77
C THR A 65 -21.60 -5.31 -5.70
N ALA A 66 -20.58 -5.03 -6.51
CA ALA A 66 -20.04 -6.00 -7.47
C ALA A 66 -19.13 -7.06 -6.82
N LEU A 67 -18.58 -6.80 -5.64
CA LEU A 67 -17.70 -7.74 -4.94
C LEU A 67 -18.45 -9.01 -4.51
N MET A 68 -17.84 -10.15 -4.82
CA MET A 68 -18.23 -11.45 -4.29
C MET A 68 -17.95 -11.52 -2.77
N PRO A 69 -18.67 -12.36 -2.00
CA PRO A 69 -18.52 -12.44 -0.55
C PRO A 69 -17.07 -12.65 -0.08
N PHE A 70 -16.31 -13.53 -0.74
CA PHE A 70 -14.90 -13.78 -0.39
C PHE A 70 -13.99 -12.58 -0.72
N GLN A 71 -14.28 -11.85 -1.81
CA GLN A 71 -13.52 -10.65 -2.17
C GLN A 71 -13.72 -9.56 -1.12
N ARG A 72 -14.95 -9.38 -0.62
CA ARG A 72 -15.26 -8.45 0.47
C ARG A 72 -14.48 -8.79 1.74
N GLN A 73 -14.43 -10.08 2.11
CA GLN A 73 -13.61 -10.54 3.23
C GLN A 73 -12.11 -10.23 3.03
N GLY A 74 -11.60 -10.38 1.82
CA GLY A 74 -10.21 -10.02 1.52
C GLY A 74 -9.96 -8.50 1.56
N VAL A 75 -10.92 -7.67 1.16
CA VAL A 75 -10.83 -6.20 1.35
C VAL A 75 -10.81 -5.86 2.84
N GLU A 76 -11.72 -6.41 3.63
CA GLU A 76 -11.76 -6.25 5.10
C GLU A 76 -10.45 -6.69 5.75
N PHE A 77 -9.87 -7.80 5.28
CA PHE A 77 -8.57 -8.29 5.74
C PHE A 77 -7.44 -7.28 5.48
N GLY A 78 -7.45 -6.61 4.33
CA GLY A 78 -6.52 -5.54 3.99
C GLY A 78 -6.74 -4.28 4.83
N LEU A 79 -7.99 -3.87 5.02
CA LEU A 79 -8.37 -2.73 5.85
C LEU A 79 -7.93 -2.90 7.30
N ALA A 80 -8.15 -4.08 7.88
CA ALA A 80 -7.70 -4.43 9.23
C ALA A 80 -6.18 -4.29 9.43
N ARG A 81 -5.40 -4.26 8.34
CA ARG A 81 -3.93 -4.14 8.32
C ARG A 81 -3.44 -2.82 7.73
N GLY A 82 -4.30 -1.82 7.65
CA GLY A 82 -3.95 -0.50 7.10
C GLY A 82 -3.52 -0.57 5.63
N GLY A 83 -4.21 -1.40 4.83
CA GLY A 83 -3.98 -1.52 3.39
C GLY A 83 -2.89 -2.52 3.01
N ARG A 84 -2.23 -3.13 3.99
CA ARG A 84 -1.14 -4.08 3.76
C ARG A 84 -1.63 -5.52 3.75
N CYS A 85 -1.75 -6.12 2.58
CA CYS A 85 -2.07 -7.53 2.43
C CYS A 85 -1.48 -8.12 1.15
N LEU A 86 -1.35 -9.45 1.14
CA LEU A 86 -1.10 -10.23 -0.07
C LEU A 86 -2.43 -10.88 -0.49
N ILE A 87 -2.93 -10.51 -1.68
CA ILE A 87 -4.10 -11.15 -2.27
C ILE A 87 -3.60 -12.31 -3.14
N ALA A 88 -3.69 -13.53 -2.61
CA ALA A 88 -3.15 -14.74 -3.23
C ALA A 88 -4.26 -15.73 -3.66
N ASP A 89 -5.43 -15.22 -3.99
CA ASP A 89 -6.56 -16.04 -4.44
C ASP A 89 -6.28 -16.71 -5.80
N GLU A 90 -7.06 -17.73 -6.14
CA GLU A 90 -6.92 -18.50 -7.38
C GLU A 90 -6.99 -17.61 -8.64
N MET A 91 -6.35 -18.03 -9.73
CA MET A 91 -6.41 -17.30 -11.01
C MET A 91 -7.85 -17.26 -11.53
N GLY A 92 -8.29 -16.12 -12.07
CA GLY A 92 -9.64 -15.95 -12.64
C GLY A 92 -10.72 -15.43 -11.69
N VAL A 93 -10.50 -15.42 -10.37
CA VAL A 93 -11.52 -15.03 -9.37
C VAL A 93 -11.66 -13.52 -9.14
N GLY A 94 -11.02 -12.68 -9.96
CA GLY A 94 -11.15 -11.22 -9.87
C GLY A 94 -10.27 -10.55 -8.80
N LYS A 95 -8.99 -10.93 -8.69
CA LYS A 95 -8.04 -10.26 -7.78
C LYS A 95 -7.84 -8.76 -8.09
N THR A 96 -7.93 -8.38 -9.36
CA THR A 96 -7.77 -6.99 -9.80
C THR A 96 -8.87 -6.10 -9.21
N VAL A 97 -10.14 -6.47 -9.37
CA VAL A 97 -11.27 -5.71 -8.80
C VAL A 97 -11.20 -5.62 -7.28
N GLN A 98 -10.74 -6.69 -6.61
CA GLN A 98 -10.54 -6.70 -5.17
C GLN A 98 -9.40 -5.75 -4.72
N ALA A 99 -8.31 -5.68 -5.48
CA ALA A 99 -7.22 -4.74 -5.22
C ALA A 99 -7.67 -3.28 -5.43
N ILE A 100 -8.42 -3.01 -6.50
CA ILE A 100 -9.00 -1.69 -6.78
C ILE A 100 -9.99 -1.29 -5.67
N ALA A 101 -10.84 -2.22 -5.23
CA ALA A 101 -11.76 -1.99 -4.12
C ALA A 101 -11.04 -1.61 -2.84
N LEU A 102 -9.98 -2.35 -2.49
CA LEU A 102 -9.14 -1.98 -1.34
C LEU A 102 -8.51 -0.60 -1.52
N ALA A 103 -7.93 -0.30 -2.68
CA ALA A 103 -7.29 0.99 -2.96
C ALA A 103 -8.27 2.18 -2.89
N SER A 104 -9.51 2.01 -3.36
CA SER A 104 -10.56 3.04 -3.29
C SER A 104 -10.94 3.44 -1.86
N CYS A 105 -10.69 2.57 -0.88
CA CYS A 105 -10.93 2.89 0.53
C CYS A 105 -9.86 3.83 1.15
N TYR A 106 -8.84 4.19 0.36
CA TYR A 106 -7.72 5.06 0.72
C TYR A 106 -7.57 6.24 -0.25
N GLU A 107 -8.64 6.63 -0.96
CA GLU A 107 -8.60 7.71 -1.96
C GLU A 107 -8.03 9.02 -1.39
N GLU A 108 -8.26 9.32 -0.12
CA GLU A 108 -7.70 10.49 0.55
C GLU A 108 -6.17 10.46 0.74
N GLU A 109 -5.54 9.29 0.60
CA GLU A 109 -4.09 9.07 0.74
C GLU A 109 -3.37 9.01 -0.62
N TRP A 110 -4.08 9.25 -1.72
CA TRP A 110 -3.51 9.23 -3.08
C TRP A 110 -2.50 10.37 -3.29
N PRO A 111 -1.52 10.22 -4.22
CA PRO A 111 -1.57 9.43 -5.48
C PRO A 111 -1.41 7.90 -5.32
N LEU A 112 -2.15 7.14 -6.13
CA LEU A 112 -2.05 5.68 -6.24
C LEU A 112 -0.98 5.26 -7.27
N LEU A 113 -0.05 4.39 -6.88
CA LEU A 113 0.94 3.79 -7.78
C LEU A 113 0.64 2.30 -8.01
N CYS A 114 0.29 1.96 -9.25
CA CYS A 114 0.09 0.58 -9.69
C CYS A 114 1.31 0.05 -10.45
N ILE A 115 1.98 -0.97 -9.92
CA ILE A 115 3.11 -1.63 -10.57
C ILE A 115 2.63 -2.97 -11.12
N VAL A 116 2.63 -3.11 -12.44
CA VAL A 116 2.13 -4.29 -13.15
C VAL A 116 3.04 -4.67 -14.32
N PRO A 117 3.05 -5.93 -14.77
CA PRO A 117 3.70 -6.31 -16.02
C PRO A 117 3.18 -5.49 -17.19
N ALA A 118 4.05 -5.18 -18.16
CA ALA A 118 3.72 -4.32 -19.30
C ALA A 118 2.48 -4.82 -20.09
N SER A 119 2.29 -6.13 -20.22
CA SER A 119 1.15 -6.76 -20.89
C SER A 119 -0.20 -6.53 -20.21
N LEU A 120 -0.21 -6.23 -18.90
CA LEU A 120 -1.44 -6.02 -18.12
C LEU A 120 -1.74 -4.54 -17.88
N ARG A 121 -0.88 -3.63 -18.34
CA ARG A 121 -1.03 -2.20 -18.09
C ARG A 121 -2.36 -1.64 -18.59
N LEU A 122 -2.78 -2.01 -19.81
CA LEU A 122 -4.04 -1.55 -20.39
C LEU A 122 -5.25 -2.16 -19.69
N VAL A 123 -5.19 -3.46 -19.37
CA VAL A 123 -6.26 -4.15 -18.61
C VAL A 123 -6.50 -3.50 -17.25
N TRP A 124 -5.43 -3.10 -16.55
CA TRP A 124 -5.55 -2.38 -15.29
C TRP A 124 -6.12 -0.97 -15.46
N ALA A 125 -5.77 -0.27 -16.54
CA ALA A 125 -6.34 1.05 -16.85
C ALA A 125 -7.85 0.94 -17.11
N GLU A 126 -8.28 0.00 -17.94
CA GLU A 126 -9.70 -0.24 -18.25
C GLU A 126 -10.50 -0.61 -16.99
N GLU A 127 -9.96 -1.48 -16.13
CA GLU A 127 -10.64 -1.83 -14.87
C GLU A 127 -10.69 -0.66 -13.89
N LEU A 128 -9.66 0.19 -13.83
CA LEU A 128 -9.69 1.41 -13.02
C LEU A 128 -10.76 2.40 -13.54
N GLU A 129 -10.80 2.68 -14.84
CA GLU A 129 -11.80 3.56 -15.46
C GLU A 129 -13.23 3.04 -15.25
N LYS A 130 -13.42 1.72 -15.34
CA LYS A 130 -14.71 1.05 -15.12
C LYS A 130 -15.19 1.15 -13.67
N TRP A 131 -14.30 0.92 -12.71
CA TRP A 131 -14.68 0.82 -11.29
C TRP A 131 -14.61 2.15 -10.54
N LEU A 132 -13.75 3.06 -10.99
CA LEU A 132 -13.49 4.38 -10.39
C LEU A 132 -13.58 5.47 -11.48
N PRO A 133 -14.75 5.70 -12.10
CA PRO A 133 -14.88 6.60 -13.27
C PRO A 133 -14.66 8.09 -12.97
N HIS A 134 -14.48 8.46 -11.70
CA HIS A 134 -14.27 9.83 -11.25
C HIS A 134 -12.81 10.26 -11.14
N ILE A 135 -11.87 9.33 -11.34
CA ILE A 135 -10.42 9.57 -11.20
C ILE A 135 -9.78 10.07 -12.48
#